data_AF-A0A7V4S290-F1
#
_entry.id   AF-A0A7V4S290-F1
#
_cell.length_a   1.000
_cell.length_b   1.000
_cell.length_c   1.000
_cell.angle_alpha   90.00
_cell.angle_beta   90.00
_cell.angle_gamma   90.00
#
_symmetry.space_group_name_H-M   'P 1'
#
loop_
_entity.id
_entity.type
_entity.pdbx_description
1 polymer ?
#
loop_
_entity_poly.entity_id
_entity_poly.type
_entity_poly.pdbx_seq_one_letter_code
_entity_poly.pdbx_strand_id
1 'polypeptide(L)'
;MNKLYKYVIYSLLIFPALIFFTDLTRNPYYFQIFLLNVLVLLIWSIYLLQSIIKGKIKWAFSPIDLPLFILIIIAFLSFLIAYLSKQNYHIPEIIEEGKKLQGVQTDYLKSSIFSEGTKKLIFTLVNLLMSYLLTSVLIPVLSNSKDEKEKFYFSCLRILFLVGFVAASYGILQYFGIELIWPRELNPFGGRPVSTFG
;
A
#
# COMPACT_ATOMS: atom_id res chain seq x y z
N MET A 1 -7.28 -22.46 -6.95
CA MET A 1 -7.67 -21.12 -6.48
C MET A 1 -9.05 -20.71 -6.97
N ASN A 2 -9.91 -20.27 -6.05
CA ASN A 2 -11.27 -19.78 -6.37
C ASN A 2 -11.21 -18.56 -7.32
N LYS A 3 -12.19 -18.44 -8.23
CA LYS A 3 -12.36 -17.31 -9.15
C LYS A 3 -12.35 -15.96 -8.44
N LEU A 4 -12.96 -15.88 -7.26
CA LEU A 4 -12.99 -14.64 -6.46
C LEU A 4 -11.58 -14.09 -6.18
N TYR A 5 -10.66 -14.92 -5.68
CA TYR A 5 -9.28 -14.49 -5.44
C TYR A 5 -8.57 -14.07 -6.73
N LYS A 6 -8.79 -14.80 -7.82
CA LYS A 6 -8.21 -14.44 -9.14
C LYS A 6 -8.65 -13.04 -9.55
N TYR A 7 -9.95 -12.75 -9.46
CA TYR A 7 -10.47 -11.43 -9.83
C TYR A 7 -9.95 -10.33 -8.92
N VAL A 8 -9.95 -10.51 -7.59
CA VAL A 8 -9.46 -9.47 -6.68
C VAL A 8 -7.95 -9.22 -6.87
N ILE A 9 -7.15 -10.28 -7.09
CA ILE A 9 -5.71 -10.11 -7.39
C ILE A 9 -5.51 -9.44 -8.74
N TYR A 10 -6.25 -9.80 -9.79
CA TYR A 10 -6.15 -9.12 -11.08
C TYR A 10 -6.54 -7.65 -10.98
N SER A 11 -7.60 -7.33 -10.22
CA SER A 11 -7.98 -5.95 -9.91
C SER A 11 -6.85 -5.20 -9.20
N LEU A 12 -6.17 -5.84 -8.25
CA LEU A 12 -5.02 -5.27 -7.53
C LEU A 12 -3.84 -4.97 -8.47
N LEU A 13 -3.63 -5.76 -9.51
CA LEU A 13 -2.55 -5.53 -10.48
C LEU A 13 -2.92 -4.48 -11.53
N ILE A 14 -4.20 -4.32 -11.85
CA ILE A 14 -4.67 -3.45 -12.94
C ILE A 14 -5.02 -2.05 -12.42
N PHE A 15 -5.97 -1.96 -11.48
CA PHE A 15 -6.59 -0.67 -11.16
C PHE A 15 -5.67 0.29 -10.41
N PRO A 16 -4.92 -0.13 -9.36
CA PRO A 16 -3.96 0.77 -8.71
C PRO A 16 -2.92 1.34 -9.69
N ALA A 17 -2.51 0.58 -10.70
CA ALA A 17 -1.56 1.09 -11.69
C ALA A 17 -2.22 2.03 -12.70
N LEU A 18 -3.40 1.68 -13.22
CA LEU A 18 -4.07 2.43 -14.28
C LEU A 18 -4.90 3.62 -13.79
N ILE A 19 -5.21 3.74 -12.50
CA ILE A 19 -5.97 4.88 -11.97
C ILE A 19 -5.23 6.22 -12.12
N PHE A 20 -3.93 6.16 -12.39
CA PHE A 20 -3.15 7.31 -12.82
C PHE A 20 -3.75 7.99 -14.08
N PHE A 21 -4.40 7.22 -14.95
CA PHE A 21 -5.06 7.69 -16.17
C PHE A 21 -6.47 8.27 -15.90
N THR A 22 -6.69 8.85 -14.72
CA THR A 22 -7.99 9.44 -14.34
C THR A 22 -7.79 10.80 -13.67
N ASP A 23 -8.82 11.65 -13.74
CA ASP A 23 -8.88 12.96 -13.09
C ASP A 23 -9.42 12.88 -11.64
N LEU A 24 -9.48 11.67 -11.07
CA LEU A 24 -10.10 11.39 -9.78
C LEU A 24 -9.47 12.20 -8.63
N THR A 25 -8.15 12.43 -8.68
CA THR A 25 -7.45 13.24 -7.67
C THR A 25 -6.33 14.07 -8.30
N ARG A 26 -5.97 15.19 -7.65
CA ARG A 26 -4.81 16.02 -8.05
C ARG A 26 -3.46 15.28 -7.94
N ASN A 27 -3.39 14.26 -7.09
CA ASN A 27 -2.19 13.47 -6.91
C ASN A 27 -2.60 11.98 -6.91
N PRO A 28 -2.45 11.30 -8.06
CA PRO A 28 -2.96 9.96 -8.24
C PRO A 28 -2.32 8.96 -7.26
N TYR A 29 -1.06 9.17 -6.85
CA TYR A 29 -0.34 8.25 -5.96
C TYR A 29 -1.05 8.00 -4.63
N TYR A 30 -1.72 9.01 -4.06
CA TYR A 30 -2.48 8.79 -2.83
C TYR A 30 -3.60 7.78 -3.03
N PHE A 31 -4.32 7.86 -4.14
CA PHE A 31 -5.40 6.93 -4.45
C PHE A 31 -4.86 5.56 -4.87
N GLN A 32 -3.75 5.51 -5.61
CA GLN A 32 -3.07 4.25 -5.96
C GLN A 32 -2.69 3.45 -4.71
N ILE A 33 -2.01 4.10 -3.75
CA ILE A 33 -1.57 3.47 -2.50
C ILE A 33 -2.79 3.06 -1.67
N PHE A 34 -3.80 3.93 -1.56
CA PHE A 34 -5.03 3.61 -0.84
C PHE A 34 -5.72 2.39 -1.42
N LEU A 35 -5.94 2.36 -2.75
CA LEU A 35 -6.63 1.26 -3.42
C LEU A 35 -5.85 -0.05 -3.31
N LEU A 36 -4.51 -0.01 -3.49
CA LEU A 36 -3.63 -1.15 -3.25
C LEU A 36 -3.85 -1.71 -1.85
N ASN A 37 -3.80 -0.85 -0.82
CA ASN A 37 -3.90 -1.28 0.57
C ASN A 37 -5.27 -1.87 0.88
N VAL A 38 -6.35 -1.25 0.39
CA VAL A 38 -7.71 -1.78 0.53
C VAL A 38 -7.85 -3.15 -0.11
N LEU A 39 -7.30 -3.35 -1.32
CA LEU A 39 -7.39 -4.63 -2.02
C LEU A 39 -6.54 -5.72 -1.34
N VAL A 40 -5.34 -5.38 -0.85
CA VAL A 40 -4.51 -6.33 -0.07
C VAL A 40 -5.24 -6.76 1.20
N LEU A 41 -5.79 -5.80 1.95
CA LEU A 41 -6.57 -6.10 3.16
C LEU A 41 -7.80 -6.96 2.83
N LEU A 42 -8.53 -6.62 1.76
CA LEU A 42 -9.71 -7.39 1.32
C LEU A 42 -9.36 -8.84 1.00
N ILE A 43 -8.25 -9.10 0.29
CA ILE A 43 -7.80 -10.46 -0.02
C ILE A 43 -7.56 -11.25 1.28
N TRP A 44 -6.85 -10.65 2.24
CA TRP A 44 -6.57 -11.27 3.52
C TRP A 44 -7.83 -11.47 4.37
N SER A 45 -8.76 -10.51 4.37
CA SER A 45 -10.06 -10.64 5.05
C SER A 45 -10.88 -11.80 4.47
N ILE A 46 -10.96 -11.93 3.14
CA ILE A 46 -11.63 -13.04 2.48
C ILE A 46 -11.00 -14.38 2.90
N TYR A 47 -9.66 -14.44 2.94
CA TYR A 47 -8.94 -15.62 3.39
C TYR A 47 -9.23 -15.99 4.84
N LEU A 48 -9.08 -15.04 5.76
CA LEU A 48 -9.33 -15.27 7.18
C LEU A 48 -10.77 -15.72 7.44
N LEU A 49 -11.76 -15.06 6.83
CA LEU A 49 -13.17 -15.46 6.96
C LEU A 49 -13.40 -16.88 6.45
N GLN A 50 -12.88 -17.23 5.28
CA GLN A 50 -13.01 -18.59 4.73
C GLN A 50 -12.30 -19.64 5.59
N SER A 51 -11.16 -19.31 6.16
CA SER A 51 -10.41 -20.21 7.05
C SER A 51 -11.11 -20.42 8.38
N ILE A 52 -11.71 -19.37 8.97
CA ILE A 52 -12.53 -19.47 10.18
C ILE A 52 -13.74 -20.36 9.92
N ILE A 53 -14.48 -20.12 8.83
CA ILE A 53 -15.66 -20.92 8.45
C ILE A 53 -15.30 -22.40 8.27
N LYS A 54 -14.12 -22.69 7.70
CA LYS A 54 -13.64 -24.07 7.48
C LYS A 54 -12.95 -24.68 8.70
N GLY A 55 -12.72 -23.91 9.77
CA GLY A 55 -11.96 -24.33 10.96
C GLY A 55 -10.50 -24.73 10.67
N LYS A 56 -9.93 -24.29 9.53
CA LYS A 56 -8.57 -24.67 9.11
C LYS A 56 -7.86 -23.48 8.46
N ILE A 57 -6.77 -23.04 9.09
CA ILE A 57 -5.83 -22.10 8.51
C ILE A 57 -4.67 -22.91 7.93
N LYS A 58 -4.39 -22.72 6.65
CA LYS A 58 -3.21 -23.28 5.99
C LYS A 58 -2.12 -22.20 5.97
N TRP A 59 -0.87 -22.62 6.11
CA TRP A 59 0.26 -21.71 6.02
C TRP A 59 1.39 -22.39 5.26
N ALA A 60 2.08 -21.62 4.43
CA ALA A 60 3.30 -22.02 3.76
C ALA A 60 4.41 -21.13 4.31
N PHE A 61 5.52 -21.73 4.73
CA PHE A 61 6.64 -20.99 5.31
C PHE A 61 7.72 -20.74 4.25
N SER A 62 8.31 -19.55 4.30
CA SER A 62 9.50 -19.17 3.56
C SER A 62 10.59 -18.68 4.54
N PRO A 63 11.89 -18.90 4.24
CA PRO A 63 12.98 -18.47 5.12
C PRO A 63 13.00 -16.96 5.43
N ILE A 64 12.43 -16.15 4.54
CA ILE A 64 12.38 -14.68 4.67
C ILE A 64 11.25 -14.23 5.64
N ASP A 65 10.31 -15.11 5.96
CA ASP A 65 9.16 -14.80 6.83
C ASP A 65 9.63 -14.32 8.20
N LEU A 66 10.57 -15.06 8.83
CA LEU A 66 11.06 -14.74 10.17
C LEU A 66 11.77 -13.37 10.23
N PRO A 67 12.76 -13.05 9.36
CA PRO A 67 13.33 -11.71 9.29
C PRO A 67 12.28 -10.60 9.12
N LEU A 68 11.26 -10.82 8.28
CA LEU A 68 10.21 -9.82 8.08
C LEU A 68 9.34 -9.64 9.32
N PHE A 69 8.96 -10.71 10.01
CA PHE A 69 8.22 -10.61 11.27
C PHE A 69 9.04 -9.89 12.34
N ILE A 70 10.34 -10.18 12.46
CA ILE A 70 11.24 -9.47 13.37
C ILE A 70 11.27 -7.97 13.04
N LEU A 71 11.38 -7.61 11.76
CA LEU A 71 11.35 -6.21 11.33
C LEU A 71 10.04 -5.51 11.73
N ILE A 72 8.89 -6.17 11.54
CA ILE A 72 7.58 -5.61 11.94
C ILE A 72 7.49 -5.45 13.46
N ILE A 73 7.97 -6.44 14.23
CA ILE A 73 8.00 -6.36 15.70
C ILE A 73 8.88 -5.19 16.14
N ILE A 74 10.08 -5.03 15.55
CA ILE A 74 10.98 -3.91 15.86
C ILE A 74 10.29 -2.59 15.52
N ALA A 75 9.69 -2.44 14.34
CA ALA A 75 8.99 -1.23 13.94
C ALA A 75 7.85 -0.88 14.91
N PHE A 76 7.06 -1.87 15.32
CA PHE A 76 5.98 -1.71 16.28
C PHE A 76 6.50 -1.31 17.67
N LEU A 77 7.54 -1.97 18.17
CA LEU A 77 8.16 -1.63 19.45
C LEU A 77 8.79 -0.24 19.42
N SER A 78 9.48 0.13 18.34
CA SER A 78 10.04 1.49 18.18
C SER A 78 8.95 2.56 18.21
N PHE A 79 7.82 2.32 17.54
CA PHE A 79 6.65 3.20 17.62
C PHE A 79 6.08 3.28 19.04
N LEU A 80 5.90 2.13 19.70
CA LEU A 80 5.34 2.07 21.05
C LEU A 80 6.24 2.78 22.06
N ILE A 81 7.56 2.55 21.98
CA ILE A 81 8.55 3.25 22.81
C ILE A 81 8.47 4.75 22.53
N ALA A 82 8.50 5.20 21.27
CA ALA A 82 8.39 6.61 20.95
C ALA A 82 7.10 7.25 21.48
N TYR A 83 5.98 6.54 21.42
CA TYR A 83 4.69 7.04 21.91
C TYR A 83 4.62 7.13 23.45
N LEU A 84 5.21 6.16 24.15
CA LEU A 84 5.18 6.09 25.63
C LEU A 84 6.30 6.91 26.29
N SER A 85 7.43 7.09 25.61
CA SER A 85 8.57 7.84 26.13
C SER A 85 8.19 9.30 26.41
N LYS A 86 8.69 9.82 27.53
CA LYS A 86 8.63 11.25 27.82
C LYS A 86 9.50 11.97 26.80
N GLN A 87 8.84 12.75 25.95
CA GLN A 87 9.53 13.54 24.94
C GLN A 87 10.12 14.80 25.60
N ASN A 88 11.41 15.04 25.40
CA ASN A 88 12.07 16.25 25.85
C ASN A 88 12.12 17.25 24.70
N TYR A 89 11.61 18.45 24.96
CA TYR A 89 11.49 19.48 23.95
C TYR A 89 12.68 20.43 24.02
N HIS A 90 13.24 20.72 22.84
CA HIS A 90 14.19 21.83 22.71
C HIS A 90 13.49 23.20 22.74
N ILE A 91 12.19 23.25 22.41
CA ILE A 91 11.37 24.46 22.36
C ILE A 91 10.03 24.17 23.06
N PRO A 92 9.92 24.38 24.37
CA PRO A 92 8.72 24.05 25.13
C PRO A 92 7.50 24.92 24.77
N GLU A 93 7.69 26.11 24.18
CA GLU A 93 6.57 27.00 23.81
C GLU A 93 5.60 26.36 22.81
N ILE A 94 6.09 25.50 21.90
CA ILE A 94 5.28 24.82 20.88
C ILE A 94 4.20 23.94 21.52
N ILE A 95 4.48 23.37 22.69
CA ILE A 95 3.52 22.52 23.42
C ILE A 95 2.41 23.38 24.00
N GLU A 96 2.77 24.52 24.59
CA GLU A 96 1.83 25.44 25.21
C GLU A 96 0.93 26.09 24.17
N GLU A 97 1.48 26.47 23.02
CA GLU A 97 0.71 26.96 21.88
C GLU A 97 -0.19 25.87 21.29
N GLY A 98 0.32 24.63 21.16
CA GLY A 98 -0.45 23.49 20.68
C GLY A 98 -1.69 23.21 21.53
N LYS A 99 -1.57 23.32 22.86
CA LYS A 99 -2.70 23.16 23.81
C LYS A 99 -3.74 24.29 23.74
N LYS A 100 -3.35 25.46 23.21
CA LYS A 100 -4.25 26.62 23.05
C LYS A 100 -5.07 26.55 21.76
N LEU A 101 -4.73 25.66 20.82
CA LEU A 101 -5.52 25.44 19.60
C LEU A 101 -6.86 24.80 19.97
N GLN A 102 -7.96 25.45 19.60
CA GLN A 102 -9.32 24.93 19.83
C GLN A 102 -9.49 23.55 19.19
N GLY A 103 -9.90 22.57 20.00
CA GLY A 103 -10.13 21.18 19.56
C GLY A 103 -8.94 20.24 19.73
N VAL A 104 -7.74 20.74 20.04
CA VAL A 104 -6.55 19.91 20.29
C VAL A 104 -6.10 20.11 21.74
N GLN A 105 -6.80 19.48 22.68
CA GLN A 105 -6.40 19.48 24.10
C GLN A 105 -5.21 18.54 24.39
N THR A 106 -4.62 17.92 23.36
CA THR A 106 -3.56 16.93 23.46
C THR A 106 -2.19 17.50 23.10
N ASP A 107 -1.15 16.88 23.63
CA ASP A 107 0.24 17.16 23.26
C ASP A 107 0.43 16.97 21.73
N TYR A 108 0.78 18.05 21.04
CA TYR A 108 0.97 18.10 19.58
C TYR A 108 1.97 17.05 19.08
N LEU A 109 3.07 16.81 19.80
CA LEU A 109 4.07 15.84 19.40
C LEU A 109 3.55 14.42 19.60
N LYS A 110 2.82 14.14 20.68
CA LYS A 110 2.17 12.83 20.84
C LYS A 110 1.16 12.56 19.75
N SER A 111 0.36 13.55 19.37
CA SER A 111 -0.55 13.47 18.23
C SER A 111 0.20 13.23 16.91
N SER A 112 1.33 13.88 16.72
CA SER A 112 2.18 13.71 15.53
C SER A 112 2.84 12.33 15.48
N ILE A 113 3.40 11.86 16.59
CA ILE A 113 3.96 10.51 16.74
C ILE A 113 2.89 9.47 16.44
N PHE A 114 1.69 9.63 17.00
CA PHE A 114 0.57 8.74 16.72
C PHE A 114 0.19 8.77 15.23
N SER A 115 -0.02 9.95 14.65
CA SER A 115 -0.46 10.08 13.25
C SER A 115 0.56 9.54 12.25
N GLU A 116 1.80 10.04 12.28
CA GLU A 116 2.82 9.61 11.33
C GLU A 116 3.32 8.19 11.65
N GLY A 117 3.47 7.84 12.93
CA GLY A 117 3.86 6.50 13.35
C GLY A 117 2.86 5.43 12.92
N THR A 118 1.56 5.64 13.15
CA THR A 118 0.53 4.68 12.70
C THR A 118 0.46 4.59 11.18
N LYS A 119 0.55 5.72 10.45
CA LYS A 119 0.60 5.74 8.98
C LYS A 119 1.77 4.92 8.44
N LYS A 120 2.98 5.09 9.02
CA LYS A 120 4.16 4.32 8.64
C LYS A 120 4.03 2.85 9.02
N LEU A 121 3.49 2.53 10.20
CA LEU A 121 3.25 1.14 10.60
C LEU A 121 2.27 0.42 9.68
N ILE A 122 1.14 1.06 9.33
CA ILE A 122 0.17 0.50 8.39
C ILE A 122 0.84 0.28 7.03
N PHE A 123 1.61 1.25 6.54
CA PHE A 123 2.34 1.12 5.30
C PHE A 123 3.32 -0.06 5.34
N THR A 124 4.14 -0.18 6.37
CA THR A 124 5.08 -1.30 6.51
C THR A 124 4.33 -2.63 6.64
N LEU A 125 3.24 -2.69 7.40
CA LEU A 125 2.45 -3.91 7.55
C LEU A 125 1.84 -4.35 6.21
N VAL A 126 1.15 -3.46 5.52
CA VAL A 126 0.37 -3.81 4.32
C VAL A 126 1.27 -3.92 3.10
N ASN A 127 2.09 -2.91 2.83
CA ASN A 127 2.89 -2.82 1.61
C ASN A 127 4.12 -3.75 1.64
N LEU A 128 4.69 -4.00 2.82
CA LEU A 128 5.82 -4.92 2.95
C LEU A 128 5.35 -6.33 3.33
N LEU A 129 4.86 -6.51 4.56
CA LEU A 129 4.60 -7.85 5.09
C LEU A 129 3.44 -8.54 4.37
N MET A 130 2.25 -7.93 4.34
CA MET A 130 1.05 -8.58 3.79
C MET A 130 1.15 -8.80 2.28
N SER A 131 1.78 -7.88 1.55
CA SER A 131 2.02 -8.01 0.11
C SER A 131 3.04 -9.10 -0.20
N TYR A 132 4.11 -9.22 0.60
CA TYR A 132 5.04 -10.34 0.51
C TYR A 132 4.31 -11.67 0.81
N LEU A 133 3.63 -11.78 1.94
CA LEU A 133 2.92 -12.99 2.36
C LEU A 133 1.81 -13.38 1.38
N LEU A 134 1.16 -12.42 0.70
CA LEU A 134 0.20 -12.70 -0.37
C LEU A 134 0.84 -13.59 -1.44
N THR A 135 2.09 -13.31 -1.82
CA THR A 135 2.80 -14.03 -2.87
C THR A 135 3.51 -15.28 -2.39
N SER A 136 4.19 -15.21 -1.24
CA SER A 136 4.99 -16.31 -0.70
C SER A 136 4.16 -17.37 0.04
N VAL A 137 3.02 -16.97 0.61
CA VAL A 137 2.18 -17.83 1.44
C VAL A 137 0.82 -18.08 0.80
N LEU A 138 0.06 -17.02 0.53
CA LEU A 138 -1.35 -17.16 0.18
C LEU A 138 -1.54 -17.81 -1.19
N ILE A 139 -0.83 -17.37 -2.24
CA ILE A 139 -0.92 -17.96 -3.58
C ILE A 139 -0.59 -19.48 -3.56
N PRO A 140 0.50 -19.94 -2.92
CA PRO A 140 0.76 -21.37 -2.74
C PRO A 140 -0.37 -22.11 -2.02
N VAL A 141 -0.89 -21.54 -0.93
CA VAL A 141 -1.96 -22.15 -0.12
C VAL A 141 -3.27 -22.28 -0.90
N LEU A 142 -3.59 -21.31 -1.75
CA LEU A 142 -4.84 -21.27 -2.54
C LEU A 142 -4.77 -22.10 -3.83
N SER A 143 -3.58 -22.51 -4.26
CA SER A 143 -3.38 -23.28 -5.49
C SER A 143 -3.48 -24.78 -5.21
N ASN A 144 -4.30 -25.49 -5.98
CA ASN A 144 -4.55 -26.92 -5.73
C ASN A 144 -3.48 -27.82 -6.39
N SER A 145 -2.81 -27.34 -7.43
CA SER A 145 -1.77 -28.05 -8.17
C SER A 145 -0.63 -27.13 -8.61
N LYS A 146 0.52 -27.71 -8.94
CA LYS A 146 1.67 -26.96 -9.50
C LYS A 146 1.30 -26.27 -10.82
N ASP A 147 0.61 -26.97 -11.71
CA ASP A 147 0.16 -26.44 -13.01
C ASP A 147 -0.77 -25.24 -12.86
N GLU A 148 -1.68 -25.26 -11.86
CA GLU A 148 -2.56 -24.11 -11.62
C GLU A 148 -1.76 -22.89 -11.15
N LYS A 149 -0.78 -23.10 -10.26
CA LYS A 149 0.10 -22.04 -9.76
C LYS A 149 0.89 -21.41 -10.90
N GLU A 150 1.46 -22.22 -11.78
CA GLU A 150 2.24 -21.77 -12.93
C GLU A 150 1.38 -20.97 -13.92
N LYS A 151 0.20 -21.50 -14.29
CA LYS A 151 -0.76 -20.77 -15.14
C LYS A 151 -1.16 -19.44 -14.54
N PHE A 152 -1.43 -19.41 -13.23
CA PHE A 152 -1.77 -18.17 -12.54
C PHE A 152 -0.63 -17.16 -12.55
N TYR A 153 0.60 -17.62 -12.28
CA TYR A 153 1.80 -16.79 -12.34
C TYR A 153 1.98 -16.14 -13.72
N PHE A 154 1.90 -16.91 -14.80
CA PHE A 154 1.99 -16.36 -16.16
C PHE A 154 0.85 -15.39 -16.48
N SER A 155 -0.37 -15.62 -15.98
CA SER A 155 -1.45 -14.65 -16.12
C SER A 155 -1.13 -13.33 -15.42
N CYS A 156 -0.59 -13.37 -14.19
CA CYS A 156 -0.16 -12.17 -13.47
C CYS A 156 0.95 -11.43 -14.22
N LEU A 157 1.94 -12.15 -14.76
CA LEU A 157 2.98 -11.54 -15.59
C LEU A 157 2.40 -10.85 -16.83
N ARG A 158 1.51 -11.52 -17.56
CA ARG A 158 0.86 -10.92 -18.74
C ARG A 158 0.09 -9.65 -18.39
N ILE A 159 -0.60 -9.64 -17.26
CA ILE A 159 -1.30 -8.44 -16.75
C ILE A 159 -0.30 -7.33 -16.44
N LEU A 160 0.78 -7.63 -15.70
CA LEU A 160 1.82 -6.65 -15.37
C LEU A 160 2.48 -6.07 -16.63
N PHE A 161 2.80 -6.91 -17.62
CA PHE A 161 3.33 -6.46 -18.91
C PHE A 161 2.33 -5.59 -19.67
N LEU A 162 1.05 -5.96 -19.70
CA LEU A 162 0.02 -5.16 -20.36
C LEU A 162 -0.15 -3.80 -19.69
N VAL A 163 -0.25 -3.77 -18.36
CA VAL A 163 -0.37 -2.54 -17.57
C VAL A 163 0.87 -1.65 -17.78
N GLY A 164 2.07 -2.24 -17.73
CA GLY A 164 3.33 -1.55 -18.00
C GLY A 164 3.42 -1.03 -19.42
N PHE A 165 2.92 -1.79 -20.41
CA PHE A 165 2.85 -1.37 -21.80
C PHE A 165 1.92 -0.17 -21.99
N VAL A 166 0.73 -0.18 -21.39
CA VAL A 166 -0.21 0.95 -21.42
C VAL A 166 0.43 2.18 -20.77
N ALA A 167 1.07 2.00 -19.62
CA ALA A 167 1.79 3.05 -18.92
C ALA A 167 2.91 3.67 -19.75
N ALA A 168 3.80 2.85 -20.29
CA ALA A 168 4.90 3.30 -21.14
C ALA A 168 4.39 4.00 -22.41
N SER A 169 3.35 3.46 -23.05
CA SER A 169 2.74 4.07 -24.24
C SER A 169 2.23 5.47 -23.96
N TYR A 170 1.56 5.66 -22.81
CA TYR A 170 1.11 6.99 -22.40
C TYR A 170 2.28 7.93 -22.11
N GLY A 171 3.34 7.46 -21.44
CA GLY A 171 4.56 8.25 -21.25
C GLY A 171 5.20 8.71 -22.56
N ILE A 172 5.19 7.86 -23.60
CA ILE A 172 5.65 8.22 -24.94
C ILE A 172 4.74 9.30 -25.56
N LEU A 173 3.42 9.18 -25.41
CA LEU A 173 2.48 10.21 -25.90
C LEU A 173 2.74 11.56 -25.22
N GLN A 174 2.96 11.57 -23.90
CA GLN A 174 3.31 12.79 -23.15
C GLN A 174 4.61 13.41 -23.64
N TYR A 175 5.63 12.61 -23.97
CA TYR A 175 6.90 13.10 -24.53
C TYR A 175 6.70 13.87 -25.84
N PHE A 176 5.76 13.45 -26.68
CA PHE A 176 5.38 14.15 -27.92
C PHE A 176 4.38 15.30 -27.71
N GLY A 177 4.08 15.67 -26.46
CA GLY A 177 3.12 16.74 -26.14
C GLY A 177 1.65 16.34 -26.33
N ILE A 178 1.37 15.06 -26.53
CA ILE A 178 0.01 14.52 -26.62
C ILE A 178 -0.46 14.20 -25.21
N GLU A 179 -1.04 15.21 -24.55
CA GLU A 179 -1.65 15.05 -23.23
C GLU A 179 -3.17 14.87 -23.36
N LEU A 180 -3.65 13.67 -23.05
CA LEU A 180 -5.06 13.25 -23.21
C LEU A 180 -5.87 13.37 -21.92
N ILE A 181 -5.23 13.38 -20.75
CA ILE A 181 -5.89 13.13 -19.47
C ILE A 181 -5.69 14.32 -18.53
N TRP A 182 -4.45 14.78 -18.37
CA TRP A 182 -4.17 15.90 -17.48
C TRP A 182 -4.36 17.24 -18.20
N PRO A 183 -4.88 18.26 -17.51
CA PRO A 183 -4.94 19.60 -18.09
C PRO A 183 -3.50 20.11 -18.36
N ARG A 184 -3.31 20.73 -19.53
CA ARG A 184 -2.00 21.25 -19.99
C ARG A 184 -1.42 22.35 -19.09
N GLU A 185 -2.25 22.99 -18.28
CA GLU A 185 -1.84 24.00 -17.30
C GLU A 185 -1.44 23.32 -15.99
N LEU A 186 -0.15 22.96 -15.88
CA LEU A 186 0.48 22.71 -14.59
C LEU A 186 0.42 24.01 -13.78
N ASN A 187 -0.36 24.02 -12.70
CA ASN A 187 -0.43 25.17 -11.80
C ASN A 187 1.00 25.53 -11.33
N PRO A 188 1.50 26.74 -11.58
CA PRO A 188 2.90 27.12 -11.34
C PRO A 188 3.33 27.04 -9.87
N PHE A 189 2.38 26.90 -8.94
CA PHE A 189 2.63 26.70 -7.51
C PHE A 189 2.72 25.23 -7.07
N GLY A 190 2.50 24.28 -7.98
CA GLY A 190 2.76 22.86 -7.77
C GLY A 190 4.24 22.56 -8.01
N GLY A 191 5.09 22.80 -7.01
CA GLY A 191 6.55 22.78 -7.10
C GLY A 191 7.24 21.43 -7.41
N ARG A 192 6.61 20.52 -8.16
CA ARG A 192 7.30 19.40 -8.80
C ARG A 192 6.68 19.17 -10.18
N PRO A 193 7.48 19.09 -11.27
CA PRO A 193 7.08 18.22 -12.37
C PRO A 193 6.88 16.85 -11.71
N VAL A 194 5.63 16.47 -11.52
CA VAL A 194 5.32 15.14 -11.05
C VAL A 194 5.82 14.28 -12.19
N SER A 195 6.98 13.64 -12.03
CA SER A 195 7.40 12.57 -12.92
C SER A 195 6.24 11.59 -12.89
N THR A 196 5.41 11.63 -13.92
CA THR A 196 4.16 10.87 -14.02
C THR A 196 4.43 9.36 -14.01
N PHE A 197 5.71 8.99 -14.14
CA PHE A 197 6.24 7.67 -13.91
C PHE A 197 7.37 7.77 -12.89
N GLY A 198 7.19 7.10 -11.74
CA GLY A 198 8.30 6.79 -10.83
C GLY A 198 9.19 5.72 -11.44
#